data_AF-A0A5K3EVZ9-F1
#
_entry.id   AF-A0A5K3EVZ9-F1
#
_cell.length_a   1.000
_cell.length_b   1.000
_cell.length_c   1.000
_cell.angle_alpha   90.00
_cell.angle_beta   90.00
_cell.angle_gamma   90.00
#
_symmetry.space_group_name_H-M   'P 1'
#
loop_
_entity.id
_entity.type
_entity.pdbx_description
1 polymer ?
#
loop_
_entity_poly.entity_id
_entity_poly.type
_entity_poly.pdbx_seq_one_letter_code
_entity_poly.pdbx_strand_id
1 'polypeptide(L)'
;MAARNRAWSFCLGHEDCAFVLTIDSMARLTNPGTLNHLVRMNRNVIAPLLTRVGKLWSNFWGALNRDGYYARSSDYVDIVNRKQKGIWNVPFVSNCYMFSRWTARQLVDRLPQDDSFADKTLSALIREKNIFLFIDNQEYFGHLINPDTYSLKHLYDDLWQIFNNPTEWERRYIHPKYSEYVNRSLEEFEQPCPDVFWFPLLSAQFCKEIIEELELAGQWSTGSNIDPRLEGGYENVPTVDTHLKQIDWDDHWLHILSTYVRPIQMRAFEGYTDMPTAQMNFVVRYKPNEQPSLRPHHDASTYTLNIALNRPGFDYQGGGARFLRYNCSVVKSRVGWALMHPGRLTHLHEGLRTTHGTRYILISFVNP
;
A
#
# COMPACT_ATOMS: atom_id res chain seq x y z
N MET A 1 2.44 -8.60 -29.00
CA MET A 1 2.56 -10.06 -28.77
C MET A 1 4.00 -10.59 -28.88
N ALA A 2 4.92 -9.91 -29.58
CA ALA A 2 6.32 -10.32 -29.81
C ALA A 2 7.10 -10.90 -28.60
N ALA A 3 6.95 -10.32 -27.40
CA ALA A 3 7.62 -10.83 -26.19
C ALA A 3 7.13 -12.22 -25.77
N ARG A 4 5.80 -12.47 -25.86
CA ARG A 4 5.22 -13.79 -25.56
C ARG A 4 5.68 -14.84 -26.57
N ASN A 5 5.74 -14.48 -27.86
CA ASN A 5 6.25 -15.36 -28.91
C ASN A 5 7.71 -15.76 -28.64
N ARG A 6 8.55 -14.79 -28.27
CA ARG A 6 9.96 -15.07 -27.92
C ARG A 6 10.09 -16.02 -26.72
N ALA A 7 9.26 -15.86 -25.69
CA ALA A 7 9.26 -16.76 -24.53
C ALA A 7 8.89 -18.21 -24.93
N TRP A 8 7.95 -18.37 -25.86
CA TRP A 8 7.53 -19.68 -26.34
C TRP A 8 8.58 -20.33 -27.22
N SER A 9 9.15 -19.59 -28.18
CA SER A 9 10.27 -20.07 -29.00
C SER A 9 11.46 -20.48 -28.14
N PHE A 10 11.74 -19.75 -27.05
CA PHE A 10 12.79 -20.11 -26.11
C PHE A 10 12.53 -21.46 -25.44
N CYS A 11 11.32 -21.69 -24.92
CA CYS A 11 10.96 -23.00 -24.38
C CYS A 11 11.05 -24.10 -25.44
N LEU A 12 10.53 -23.85 -26.64
CA LEU A 12 10.57 -24.83 -27.73
C LEU A 12 12.00 -25.19 -28.16
N GLY A 13 12.95 -24.26 -28.04
CA GLY A 13 14.38 -24.49 -28.31
C GLY A 13 15.11 -25.37 -27.26
N HIS A 14 14.51 -25.61 -26.09
CA HIS A 14 15.09 -26.45 -25.04
C HIS A 14 14.26 -27.73 -24.87
N GLU A 15 14.87 -28.91 -25.02
CA GLU A 15 14.13 -30.18 -24.97
C GLU A 15 13.53 -30.45 -23.58
N ASP A 16 14.22 -30.03 -22.52
CA ASP A 16 13.79 -30.22 -21.12
C ASP A 16 12.66 -29.26 -20.69
N CYS A 17 12.29 -28.28 -21.51
CA CYS A 17 11.20 -27.35 -21.19
C CYS A 17 9.83 -28.01 -21.42
N ALA A 18 9.22 -28.52 -20.34
CA ALA A 18 7.91 -29.18 -20.37
C ALA A 18 6.72 -28.22 -20.37
N PHE A 19 6.84 -27.07 -19.71
CA PHE A 19 5.75 -26.10 -19.52
C PHE A 19 6.26 -24.66 -19.64
N VAL A 20 5.37 -23.76 -20.07
CA VAL A 20 5.58 -22.31 -20.06
C VAL A 20 4.56 -21.68 -19.11
N LEU A 21 5.00 -21.14 -17.98
CA LEU A 21 4.19 -20.32 -17.10
C LEU A 21 4.37 -18.85 -17.48
N THR A 22 3.27 -18.19 -17.83
CA THR A 22 3.25 -16.76 -18.12
C THR A 22 2.64 -16.02 -16.94
N ILE A 23 3.31 -14.97 -16.46
CA ILE A 23 2.88 -14.14 -15.34
C ILE A 23 3.04 -12.67 -15.73
N ASP A 24 1.93 -11.96 -15.85
CA ASP A 24 1.91 -10.53 -16.09
C ASP A 24 2.23 -9.76 -14.80
N SER A 25 2.74 -8.53 -14.91
CA SER A 25 3.06 -7.68 -13.76
C SER A 25 1.86 -7.39 -12.83
N MET A 26 0.65 -7.55 -13.34
CA MET A 26 -0.60 -7.40 -12.59
C MET A 26 -0.94 -8.60 -11.70
N ALA A 27 -0.37 -9.77 -11.96
CA ALA A 27 -0.63 -10.97 -11.19
C ALA A 27 0.27 -11.03 -9.94
N ARG A 28 -0.35 -11.19 -8.77
CA ARG A 28 0.34 -11.38 -7.49
C ARG A 28 0.08 -12.78 -6.99
N LEU A 29 1.04 -13.67 -7.20
CA LEU A 29 1.00 -15.02 -6.63
C LEU A 29 1.47 -14.96 -5.18
N THR A 30 0.58 -15.27 -4.26
CA THR A 30 0.88 -15.31 -2.82
C THR A 30 1.05 -16.74 -2.30
N ASN A 31 0.59 -17.74 -3.06
CA ASN A 31 0.81 -19.15 -2.76
C ASN A 31 2.12 -19.64 -3.41
N PRO A 32 3.17 -19.94 -2.62
CA PRO A 32 4.45 -20.41 -3.16
C PRO A 32 4.35 -21.80 -3.83
N GLY A 33 3.30 -22.56 -3.54
CA GLY A 33 3.01 -23.86 -4.15
C GLY A 33 2.37 -23.78 -5.54
N THR A 34 2.03 -22.58 -6.05
CA THR A 34 1.24 -22.41 -7.28
C THR A 34 1.81 -23.18 -8.48
N LEU A 35 3.11 -23.05 -8.76
CA LEU A 35 3.72 -23.74 -9.91
C LEU A 35 3.63 -25.26 -9.78
N ASN A 36 3.98 -25.81 -8.61
CA ASN A 36 3.92 -27.24 -8.34
C ASN A 36 2.49 -27.78 -8.45
N HIS A 37 1.52 -27.01 -7.96
CA HIS A 37 0.10 -27.34 -8.07
C HIS A 37 -0.36 -27.42 -9.53
N LEU A 38 -0.10 -26.37 -10.32
CA LEU A 38 -0.51 -26.31 -11.73
C LEU A 38 0.12 -27.44 -12.57
N VAL A 39 1.39 -27.79 -12.31
CA VAL A 39 2.06 -28.92 -12.97
C VAL A 39 1.38 -30.25 -12.63
N ARG A 40 1.04 -30.48 -11.36
CA ARG A 40 0.35 -31.71 -10.92
C ARG A 40 -1.03 -31.88 -11.54
N MET A 41 -1.71 -30.77 -11.88
CA MET A 41 -3.01 -30.85 -12.54
C MET A 41 -2.94 -31.45 -13.95
N ASN A 42 -1.74 -31.54 -14.55
CA ASN A 42 -1.50 -32.20 -15.84
C ASN A 42 -2.51 -31.79 -16.92
N ARG A 43 -2.57 -30.48 -17.19
CA ARG A 43 -3.45 -29.88 -18.21
C ARG A 43 -2.61 -29.22 -19.30
N ASN A 44 -3.14 -29.23 -20.53
CA ASN A 44 -2.52 -28.58 -21.68
C ASN A 44 -2.47 -27.06 -21.55
N VAL A 45 -3.50 -26.47 -20.95
CA VAL A 45 -3.62 -25.05 -20.61
C VAL A 45 -4.31 -24.95 -19.25
N ILE A 46 -3.72 -24.24 -18.28
CA ILE A 46 -4.35 -24.02 -16.98
C ILE A 46 -3.95 -22.66 -16.39
N ALA A 47 -4.91 -21.95 -15.84
CA ALA A 47 -4.71 -20.69 -15.14
C ALA A 47 -5.13 -20.84 -13.67
N PRO A 48 -4.35 -20.33 -12.69
CA PRO A 48 -4.84 -20.14 -11.34
C PRO A 48 -5.86 -19.00 -11.33
N LEU A 49 -6.97 -19.16 -10.60
CA LEU A 49 -7.95 -18.09 -10.41
C LEU A 49 -7.33 -16.96 -9.57
N LEU A 50 -7.21 -15.79 -10.19
CA LEU A 50 -6.82 -14.53 -9.58
C LEU A 50 -7.95 -13.52 -9.73
N THR A 51 -8.31 -12.86 -8.63
CA THR A 51 -9.36 -11.84 -8.58
C THR A 51 -8.78 -10.51 -8.12
N ARG A 52 -9.36 -9.40 -8.56
CA ARG A 52 -9.12 -8.11 -7.90
C ARG A 52 -9.77 -8.16 -6.51
N VAL A 53 -9.01 -7.83 -5.47
CA VAL A 53 -9.47 -7.93 -4.07
C VAL A 53 -10.78 -7.17 -3.88
N GLY A 54 -11.79 -7.82 -3.28
CA GLY A 54 -13.11 -7.23 -3.04
C GLY A 54 -13.99 -7.00 -4.28
N LYS A 55 -13.56 -7.44 -5.48
CA LYS A 55 -14.28 -7.27 -6.74
C LYS A 55 -14.50 -8.61 -7.45
N LEU A 56 -15.46 -8.65 -8.37
CA LEU A 56 -15.71 -9.83 -9.21
C LEU A 56 -14.77 -9.96 -10.41
N TRP A 57 -14.05 -8.89 -10.77
CA TRP A 57 -13.13 -8.92 -11.91
C TRP A 57 -12.00 -9.91 -11.63
N SER A 58 -11.89 -10.91 -12.50
CA SER A 58 -10.90 -11.98 -12.45
C SER A 58 -10.21 -12.21 -13.80
N ASN A 59 -9.19 -13.06 -13.80
CA ASN A 59 -8.36 -13.39 -14.96
C ASN A 59 -8.99 -14.46 -15.89
N PHE A 60 -10.31 -14.57 -15.95
CA PHE A 60 -11.02 -15.46 -16.86
C PHE A 60 -12.39 -14.90 -17.25
N TRP A 61 -12.94 -15.39 -18.37
CA TRP A 61 -14.34 -15.17 -18.74
C TRP A 61 -15.06 -16.51 -18.77
N GLY A 62 -16.27 -16.57 -18.23
CA GLY A 62 -17.07 -17.80 -18.24
C GLY A 62 -17.87 -18.01 -19.53
N ALA A 63 -18.15 -16.95 -20.30
CA ALA A 63 -18.87 -17.03 -21.57
C ALA A 63 -18.36 -15.97 -22.56
N LEU A 64 -18.74 -16.13 -23.83
CA LEU A 64 -18.53 -15.16 -24.90
C LEU A 64 -19.87 -14.71 -25.48
N ASN A 65 -19.96 -13.45 -25.90
CA ASN A 65 -21.05 -12.98 -26.74
C ASN A 65 -20.86 -13.46 -28.20
N ARG A 66 -21.79 -13.11 -29.10
CA ARG A 66 -21.73 -13.51 -30.52
C ARG A 66 -20.50 -12.97 -31.25
N ASP A 67 -19.93 -11.86 -30.77
CA ASP A 67 -18.75 -11.21 -31.34
C ASP A 67 -17.43 -11.72 -30.72
N GLY A 68 -17.50 -12.76 -29.87
CA GLY A 68 -16.35 -13.35 -29.20
C GLY A 68 -15.75 -12.49 -28.08
N TYR A 69 -16.49 -11.50 -27.57
CA TYR A 69 -16.11 -10.68 -26.42
C TYR A 69 -16.75 -11.19 -25.12
N TYR A 70 -16.39 -10.57 -24.00
CA TYR A 70 -16.88 -10.93 -22.67
C TYR A 70 -18.40 -11.07 -22.62
N ALA A 71 -18.85 -12.20 -22.07
CA ALA A 71 -20.18 -12.37 -21.51
C ALA A 71 -20.06 -13.05 -20.14
N ARG A 72 -20.98 -12.72 -19.23
CA ARG A 72 -21.03 -13.37 -17.92
C ARG A 72 -21.75 -14.71 -18.04
N SER A 73 -21.11 -15.80 -17.62
CA SER A 73 -21.78 -17.10 -17.47
C SER A 73 -22.62 -17.15 -16.21
N SER A 74 -23.59 -18.07 -16.15
CA SER A 74 -24.47 -18.25 -14.99
C SER A 74 -23.73 -18.63 -13.70
N ASP A 75 -22.61 -19.36 -13.83
CA ASP A 75 -21.77 -19.88 -12.75
C ASP A 75 -20.58 -18.96 -12.39
N TYR A 76 -20.35 -17.87 -13.14
CA TYR A 76 -19.18 -17.00 -12.99
C TYR A 76 -18.98 -16.52 -11.54
N VAL A 77 -20.05 -16.03 -10.91
CA VAL A 77 -20.00 -15.48 -9.56
C VAL A 77 -19.71 -16.58 -8.53
N ASP A 78 -20.20 -17.79 -8.75
CA ASP A 78 -20.00 -18.92 -7.85
C ASP A 78 -18.57 -19.47 -7.95
N ILE A 79 -17.98 -19.46 -9.15
CA ILE A 79 -16.57 -19.79 -9.38
C ILE A 79 -15.66 -18.73 -8.74
N VAL A 80 -15.91 -17.44 -8.99
CA VAL A 80 -15.11 -16.32 -8.46
C VAL A 80 -15.13 -16.30 -6.93
N ASN A 81 -16.30 -16.45 -6.33
CA ASN A 81 -16.47 -16.49 -4.88
C ASN A 81 -16.13 -17.86 -4.27
N ARG A 82 -15.70 -18.83 -5.09
CA ARG A 82 -15.33 -20.19 -4.65
C ARG A 82 -16.44 -20.92 -3.90
N LYS A 83 -17.70 -20.61 -4.20
CA LYS A 83 -18.87 -21.39 -3.78
C LYS A 83 -18.88 -22.75 -4.47
N GLN A 84 -18.45 -22.77 -5.73
CA GLN A 84 -18.14 -23.99 -6.47
C GLN A 84 -16.64 -24.02 -6.75
N LYS A 85 -15.95 -25.07 -6.29
CA LYS A 85 -14.51 -25.25 -6.46
C LYS A 85 -14.23 -26.40 -7.42
N GLY A 86 -13.23 -26.23 -8.27
CA GLY A 86 -12.86 -27.21 -9.28
C GLY A 86 -11.90 -26.65 -10.32
N ILE A 87 -11.78 -27.40 -11.42
CA ILE A 87 -11.05 -27.01 -12.61
C ILE A 87 -12.08 -26.87 -13.73
N TRP A 88 -12.25 -25.66 -14.24
CA TRP A 88 -13.36 -25.30 -15.11
C TRP A 88 -12.86 -25.03 -16.51
N ASN A 89 -13.47 -25.67 -17.51
CA ASN A 89 -13.21 -25.33 -18.91
C ASN A 89 -13.89 -24.00 -19.23
N VAL A 90 -13.10 -23.01 -19.65
CA VAL A 90 -13.55 -21.64 -19.87
C VAL A 90 -13.11 -21.14 -21.25
N PRO A 91 -13.82 -20.19 -21.85
CA PRO A 91 -13.45 -19.67 -23.16
C PRO A 91 -12.20 -18.76 -23.13
N PHE A 92 -11.83 -18.16 -21.99
CA PHE A 92 -10.77 -17.16 -21.95
C PHE A 92 -10.06 -17.17 -20.59
N VAL A 93 -8.72 -17.03 -20.62
CA VAL A 93 -7.88 -16.78 -19.45
C VAL A 93 -6.87 -15.67 -19.77
N SER A 94 -6.44 -14.92 -18.76
CA SER A 94 -5.48 -13.83 -18.88
C SER A 94 -4.50 -13.78 -17.69
N ASN A 95 -3.52 -12.88 -17.75
CA ASN A 95 -2.63 -12.45 -16.66
C ASN A 95 -1.70 -13.50 -16.02
N CYS A 96 -2.17 -14.71 -15.74
CA CYS A 96 -1.38 -15.80 -15.21
C CYS A 96 -1.93 -17.12 -15.74
N TYR A 97 -1.15 -17.83 -16.54
CA TYR A 97 -1.54 -19.11 -17.13
C TYR A 97 -0.33 -19.94 -17.53
N MET A 98 -0.49 -21.26 -17.53
CA MET A 98 0.53 -22.23 -17.88
C MET A 98 0.09 -23.05 -19.09
N PHE A 99 1.00 -23.25 -20.04
CA PHE A 99 0.81 -24.14 -21.18
C PHE A 99 1.79 -25.30 -21.16
N SER A 100 1.38 -26.45 -21.68
CA SER A 100 2.31 -27.53 -22.01
C SER A 100 3.13 -27.18 -23.25
N ARG A 101 4.33 -27.77 -23.35
CA ARG A 101 5.17 -27.72 -24.55
C ARG A 101 4.39 -28.15 -25.80
N TRP A 102 3.53 -29.16 -25.66
CA TRP A 102 2.68 -29.62 -26.75
C TRP A 102 1.76 -28.51 -27.27
N THR A 103 1.06 -27.79 -26.38
CA THR A 103 0.22 -26.65 -26.75
C THR A 103 1.02 -25.56 -27.45
N ALA A 104 2.21 -25.22 -26.94
CA ALA A 104 3.08 -24.21 -27.56
C ALA A 104 3.46 -24.58 -29.01
N ARG A 105 3.76 -25.87 -29.28
CA ARG A 105 4.04 -26.36 -30.64
C ARG A 105 2.85 -26.21 -31.60
N GLN A 106 1.61 -26.35 -31.12
CA GLN A 106 0.42 -26.23 -31.98
C GLN A 106 0.15 -24.80 -32.46
N LEU A 107 0.77 -23.81 -31.81
CA LEU A 107 0.37 -22.41 -31.89
C LEU A 107 1.50 -21.49 -32.33
N VAL A 108 2.77 -21.88 -32.16
CA VAL A 108 3.95 -21.01 -32.41
C VAL A 108 3.92 -20.32 -33.78
N ASP A 109 3.47 -21.03 -34.83
CA ASP A 109 3.43 -20.51 -36.20
C ASP A 109 2.17 -19.67 -36.51
N ARG A 110 1.22 -19.60 -35.57
CA ARG A 110 -0.08 -18.90 -35.73
C ARG A 110 -0.19 -17.62 -34.90
N LEU A 111 0.82 -17.31 -34.08
CA LEU A 111 0.77 -16.14 -33.19
C LEU A 111 0.94 -14.85 -34.00
N PRO A 112 -0.02 -13.90 -33.95
CA PRO A 112 0.14 -12.62 -34.63
C PRO A 112 1.32 -11.83 -34.06
N GLN A 113 1.95 -11.00 -34.90
CA GLN A 113 3.10 -10.20 -34.46
C GLN A 113 2.68 -9.02 -33.58
N ASP A 114 1.61 -8.34 -33.98
CA ASP A 114 1.02 -7.23 -33.25
C ASP A 114 -0.46 -7.49 -32.96
N ASP A 115 -0.85 -7.24 -31.72
CA ASP A 115 -2.20 -7.48 -31.23
C ASP A 115 -2.43 -6.72 -29.93
N SER A 116 -3.40 -5.80 -29.97
CA SER A 116 -3.83 -5.00 -28.82
C SER A 116 -4.51 -5.83 -27.74
N PHE A 117 -5.01 -7.04 -28.07
CA PHE A 117 -5.65 -7.94 -27.11
C PHE A 117 -5.09 -9.37 -27.18
N ALA A 118 -3.78 -9.48 -26.96
CA ALA A 118 -3.02 -10.72 -27.10
C ALA A 118 -3.63 -11.95 -26.41
N ASP A 119 -4.12 -11.82 -25.18
CA ASP A 119 -4.71 -12.95 -24.43
C ASP A 119 -6.03 -13.44 -25.06
N LYS A 120 -6.82 -12.53 -25.66
CA LYS A 120 -8.10 -12.89 -26.32
C LYS A 120 -7.81 -13.68 -27.57
N THR A 121 -6.90 -13.19 -28.40
CA THR A 121 -6.50 -13.86 -29.64
C THR A 121 -5.83 -15.19 -29.35
N LEU A 122 -4.97 -15.25 -28.34
CA LEU A 122 -4.36 -16.50 -27.91
C LEU A 122 -5.42 -17.52 -27.47
N SER A 123 -6.36 -17.10 -26.63
CA SER A 123 -7.47 -17.96 -26.21
C SER A 123 -8.31 -18.43 -27.41
N ALA A 124 -8.54 -17.57 -28.42
CA ALA A 124 -9.25 -17.95 -29.63
C ALA A 124 -8.48 -19.01 -30.45
N LEU A 125 -7.18 -18.84 -30.67
CA LEU A 125 -6.34 -19.78 -31.39
C LEU A 125 -6.28 -21.16 -30.70
N ILE A 126 -6.25 -21.18 -29.36
CA ILE A 126 -6.30 -22.41 -28.56
C ILE A 126 -7.64 -23.13 -28.78
N ARG A 127 -8.76 -22.41 -28.75
CA ARG A 127 -10.09 -22.98 -28.99
C ARG A 127 -10.25 -23.51 -30.42
N GLU A 128 -9.70 -22.84 -31.43
CA GLU A 128 -9.71 -23.33 -32.83
C GLU A 128 -8.98 -24.67 -33.00
N LYS A 129 -8.02 -24.97 -32.12
CA LYS A 129 -7.33 -26.27 -32.08
C LYS A 129 -8.06 -27.32 -31.23
N ASN A 130 -9.28 -27.03 -30.76
CA ASN A 130 -10.05 -27.85 -29.83
C ASN A 130 -9.30 -28.17 -28.54
N ILE A 131 -8.45 -27.23 -28.08
CA ILE A 131 -7.74 -27.35 -26.81
C ILE A 131 -8.54 -26.58 -25.76
N PHE A 132 -8.81 -27.21 -24.62
CA PHE A 132 -9.50 -26.57 -23.51
C PHE A 132 -8.59 -25.60 -22.76
N LEU A 133 -9.15 -24.44 -22.35
CA LEU A 133 -8.52 -23.55 -21.38
C LEU A 133 -9.15 -23.82 -20.02
N PHE A 134 -8.33 -24.13 -19.02
CA PHE A 134 -8.82 -24.39 -17.68
C PHE A 134 -8.53 -23.23 -16.73
N ILE A 135 -9.50 -22.89 -15.88
CA ILE A 135 -9.31 -22.04 -14.69
C ILE A 135 -9.44 -22.90 -13.44
N ASP A 136 -8.49 -22.78 -12.53
CA ASP A 136 -8.41 -23.53 -11.28
C ASP A 136 -8.74 -22.61 -10.10
N ASN A 137 -9.78 -22.96 -9.34
CA ASN A 137 -10.14 -22.27 -8.11
C ASN A 137 -10.18 -23.19 -6.89
N GLN A 138 -9.46 -24.32 -6.92
CA GLN A 138 -9.36 -25.26 -5.81
C GLN A 138 -8.58 -24.66 -4.63
N GLU A 139 -7.51 -23.91 -4.91
CA GLU A 139 -6.69 -23.21 -3.91
C GLU A 139 -6.69 -21.69 -4.08
N TYR A 140 -6.39 -20.97 -3.01
CA TYR A 140 -6.09 -19.54 -3.12
C TYR A 140 -4.67 -19.36 -3.64
N PHE A 141 -4.55 -18.86 -4.87
CA PHE A 141 -3.24 -18.67 -5.53
C PHE A 141 -2.70 -17.26 -5.35
N GLY A 142 -3.58 -16.28 -5.18
CA GLY A 142 -3.25 -14.87 -5.07
C GLY A 142 -4.34 -13.96 -5.61
N HIS A 143 -3.94 -12.79 -6.09
CA HIS A 143 -4.85 -11.72 -6.52
C HIS A 143 -4.30 -10.93 -7.72
N LEU A 144 -5.16 -10.09 -8.29
CA LEU A 144 -4.80 -9.10 -9.31
C LEU A 144 -4.70 -7.72 -8.67
N ILE A 145 -3.67 -6.96 -9.06
CA ILE A 145 -3.64 -5.52 -8.79
C ILE A 145 -4.49 -4.75 -9.81
N ASN A 146 -4.93 -3.56 -9.43
CA ASN A 146 -5.68 -2.62 -10.25
C ASN A 146 -4.74 -1.51 -10.77
N PRO A 147 -4.38 -1.53 -12.07
CA PRO A 147 -3.55 -0.50 -12.67
C PRO A 147 -4.34 0.71 -13.21
N ASP A 148 -5.68 0.69 -13.18
CA ASP A 148 -6.54 1.59 -13.97
C ASP A 148 -6.28 3.08 -13.68
N THR A 149 -5.84 3.39 -12.45
CA THR A 149 -5.58 4.75 -11.93
C THR A 149 -4.11 4.94 -11.54
N TYR A 150 -3.22 4.05 -11.98
CA TYR A 150 -1.80 4.15 -11.65
C TYR A 150 -1.16 5.31 -12.43
N SER A 151 -0.54 6.23 -11.69
CA SER A 151 0.16 7.40 -12.22
C SER A 151 1.65 7.09 -12.40
N LEU A 152 2.36 7.94 -13.14
CA LEU A 152 3.83 7.95 -13.26
C LEU A 152 4.36 9.37 -13.05
N LYS A 153 3.69 10.14 -12.18
CA LYS A 153 3.94 11.57 -11.99
C LYS A 153 4.73 11.85 -10.71
N HIS A 154 4.70 10.92 -9.78
CA HIS A 154 5.37 11.05 -8.49
C HIS A 154 6.71 10.30 -8.52
N LEU A 155 7.62 10.61 -7.59
CA LEU A 155 8.84 9.84 -7.41
C LEU A 155 8.51 8.40 -6.95
N TYR A 156 7.45 8.26 -6.16
CA TYR A 156 6.95 7.02 -5.58
C TYR A 156 5.42 6.92 -5.73
N ASP A 157 4.91 6.64 -6.94
CA ASP A 157 3.46 6.54 -7.21
C ASP A 157 2.73 5.47 -6.37
N ASP A 158 3.45 4.47 -5.86
CA ASP A 158 2.92 3.46 -4.93
C ASP A 158 2.34 4.11 -3.65
N LEU A 159 2.84 5.28 -3.20
CA LEU A 159 2.29 6.00 -2.04
C LEU A 159 0.81 6.41 -2.24
N TRP A 160 0.39 6.64 -3.48
CA TRP A 160 -0.99 7.02 -3.83
C TRP A 160 -1.91 5.81 -4.06
N GLN A 161 -1.41 4.58 -3.92
CA GLN A 161 -2.16 3.36 -4.27
C GLN A 161 -3.04 2.79 -3.15
N ILE A 162 -3.15 3.44 -2.00
CA ILE A 162 -3.90 2.93 -0.83
C ILE A 162 -5.35 2.56 -1.16
N PHE A 163 -6.01 3.32 -2.04
CA PHE A 163 -7.40 3.08 -2.42
C PHE A 163 -7.58 1.98 -3.48
N ASN A 164 -6.63 1.88 -4.40
CA ASN A 164 -6.76 1.00 -5.57
C ASN A 164 -6.17 -0.38 -5.32
N ASN A 165 -5.11 -0.44 -4.51
CA ASN A 165 -4.35 -1.64 -4.20
C ASN A 165 -4.04 -1.72 -2.70
N PRO A 166 -5.04 -1.67 -1.80
CA PRO A 166 -4.84 -1.58 -0.35
C PRO A 166 -3.99 -2.71 0.20
N THR A 167 -4.15 -3.94 -0.29
CA THR A 167 -3.36 -5.09 0.16
C THR A 167 -1.87 -4.95 -0.13
N GLU A 168 -1.49 -4.47 -1.32
CA GLU A 168 -0.08 -4.22 -1.64
C GLU A 168 0.45 -3.01 -0.90
N TRP A 169 -0.38 -1.97 -0.77
CA TRP A 169 -0.03 -0.75 -0.05
C TRP A 169 0.25 -1.05 1.42
N GLU A 170 -0.63 -1.78 2.10
CA GLU A 170 -0.47 -2.17 3.51
C GLU A 170 0.79 -2.98 3.73
N ARG A 171 1.04 -3.99 2.88
CA ARG A 171 2.26 -4.82 2.95
C ARG A 171 3.54 -3.99 2.82
N ARG A 172 3.51 -2.90 2.06
CA ARG A 172 4.67 -2.03 1.80
C ARG A 172 4.84 -0.95 2.88
N TYR A 173 3.74 -0.35 3.33
CA TYR A 173 3.75 0.93 4.03
C TYR A 173 3.26 0.91 5.46
N ILE A 174 2.54 -0.12 5.89
CA ILE A 174 2.21 -0.30 7.30
C ILE A 174 3.36 -1.01 8.01
N HIS A 175 3.64 -0.61 9.25
CA HIS A 175 4.73 -1.19 10.02
C HIS A 175 4.50 -2.70 10.21
N PRO A 176 5.50 -3.58 10.00
CA PRO A 176 5.30 -5.03 10.09
C PRO A 176 4.73 -5.53 11.43
N LYS A 177 5.07 -4.83 12.53
CA LYS A 177 4.54 -5.11 13.87
C LYS A 177 3.19 -4.47 14.18
N TYR A 178 2.59 -3.68 13.28
CA TYR A 178 1.33 -2.98 13.55
C TYR A 178 0.20 -3.95 13.93
N SER A 179 0.04 -5.05 13.19
CA SER A 179 -0.99 -6.06 13.43
C SER A 179 -0.89 -6.70 14.81
N GLU A 180 0.31 -6.78 15.39
CA GLU A 180 0.54 -7.26 16.76
C GLU A 180 -0.02 -6.30 17.82
N TYR A 181 -0.26 -5.03 17.50
CA TYR A 181 -0.75 -4.00 18.44
C TYR A 181 -2.27 -3.79 18.35
N VAL A 182 -2.87 -4.06 17.20
CA VAL A 182 -4.32 -3.87 16.97
C VAL A 182 -5.17 -4.72 17.91
N ASN A 183 -4.64 -5.82 18.44
CA ASN A 183 -5.35 -6.74 19.34
C ASN A 183 -4.88 -6.68 20.79
N ARG A 184 -3.92 -5.81 21.13
CA ARG A 184 -3.38 -5.70 22.49
C ARG A 184 -4.35 -5.04 23.45
N SER A 185 -4.26 -5.40 24.73
CA SER A 185 -4.90 -4.64 25.80
C SER A 185 -4.11 -3.37 26.09
N LEU A 186 -4.75 -2.39 26.76
CA LEU A 186 -4.16 -1.09 27.05
C LEU A 186 -2.85 -1.21 27.85
N GLU A 187 -2.78 -2.18 28.76
CA GLU A 187 -1.63 -2.43 29.62
C GLU A 187 -0.38 -2.88 28.84
N GLU A 188 -0.55 -3.35 27.61
CA GLU A 188 0.53 -3.80 26.74
C GLU A 188 1.08 -2.68 25.83
N PHE A 189 0.47 -1.49 25.85
CA PHE A 189 0.99 -0.33 25.13
C PHE A 189 2.13 0.32 25.92
N GLU A 190 3.23 0.60 25.22
CA GLU A 190 4.32 1.38 25.80
C GLU A 190 3.87 2.81 26.03
N GLN A 191 4.00 3.29 27.28
CA GLN A 191 3.68 4.66 27.67
C GLN A 191 4.95 5.35 28.21
N PRO A 192 5.80 5.91 27.34
CA PRO A 192 7.04 6.54 27.77
C PRO A 192 6.83 7.75 28.71
N CYS A 193 5.65 8.38 28.65
CA CYS A 193 5.20 9.40 29.60
C CYS A 193 3.72 9.14 29.95
N PRO A 194 3.18 9.68 31.07
CA PRO A 194 1.77 9.54 31.42
C PRO A 194 0.85 9.98 30.27
N ASP A 195 -0.09 9.12 29.87
CA ASP A 195 -1.04 9.32 28.76
C ASP A 195 -0.39 9.67 27.40
N VAL A 196 0.87 9.25 27.20
CA VAL A 196 1.57 9.32 25.93
C VAL A 196 1.82 7.90 25.44
N PHE A 197 0.99 7.42 24.52
CA PHE A 197 1.06 6.06 23.99
C PHE A 197 2.02 5.98 22.82
N TRP A 198 2.79 4.90 22.73
CA TRP A 198 3.80 4.72 21.69
C TRP A 198 3.65 3.38 20.98
N PHE A 199 3.35 3.42 19.68
CA PHE A 199 3.05 2.22 18.89
C PHE A 199 3.62 2.29 17.46
N PRO A 200 3.89 1.14 16.82
CA PRO A 200 4.32 1.10 15.43
C PRO A 200 3.15 1.39 14.49
N LEU A 201 3.33 2.26 13.50
CA LEU A 201 2.28 2.60 12.53
C LEU A 201 2.75 2.46 11.07
N LEU A 202 3.81 3.18 10.69
CA LEU A 202 4.29 3.26 9.31
C LEU A 202 5.59 2.46 9.12
N SER A 203 5.81 1.92 7.93
CA SER A 203 7.04 1.19 7.62
C SER A 203 8.21 2.16 7.41
N ALA A 204 9.44 1.66 7.58
CA ALA A 204 10.63 2.45 7.25
C ALA A 204 10.66 2.88 5.77
N GLN A 205 10.07 2.08 4.88
CA GLN A 205 9.94 2.41 3.46
C GLN A 205 9.01 3.60 3.25
N PHE A 206 7.84 3.61 3.92
CA PHE A 206 6.93 4.76 3.88
C PHE A 206 7.65 6.03 4.32
N CYS A 207 8.31 5.96 5.48
CA CYS A 207 8.97 7.12 6.07
C CYS A 207 10.07 7.69 5.17
N LYS A 208 10.84 6.82 4.49
CA LYS A 208 11.84 7.23 3.52
C LYS A 208 11.19 7.90 2.30
N GLU A 209 10.24 7.22 1.67
CA GLU A 209 9.64 7.67 0.41
C GLU A 209 8.87 8.99 0.58
N ILE A 210 8.14 9.18 1.68
CA ILE A 210 7.44 10.44 1.94
C ILE A 210 8.39 11.61 2.19
N ILE A 211 9.53 11.39 2.86
CA ILE A 211 10.55 12.44 3.02
C ILE A 211 11.08 12.86 1.65
N GLU A 212 11.43 11.89 0.80
CA GLU A 212 12.00 12.16 -0.51
C GLU A 212 11.01 12.86 -1.46
N GLU A 213 9.72 12.51 -1.42
CA GLU A 213 8.67 13.25 -2.13
C GLU A 213 8.58 14.72 -1.68
N LEU A 214 8.57 14.96 -0.37
CA LEU A 214 8.44 16.31 0.18
C LEU A 214 9.68 17.17 -0.09
N GLU A 215 10.87 16.58 -0.01
CA GLU A 215 12.11 17.25 -0.38
C GLU A 215 12.16 17.56 -1.89
N LEU A 216 11.65 16.67 -2.75
CA LEU A 216 11.53 16.92 -4.18
C LEU A 216 10.52 18.04 -4.49
N ALA A 217 9.38 18.05 -3.80
CA ALA A 217 8.38 19.10 -3.93
C ALA A 217 8.94 20.47 -3.51
N GLY A 218 9.79 20.48 -2.47
CA GLY A 218 10.50 21.68 -2.01
C GLY A 218 9.61 22.78 -1.43
N GLN A 219 8.35 22.48 -1.12
CA GLN A 219 7.34 23.45 -0.67
C GLN A 219 7.31 23.61 0.85
N TRP A 220 8.48 23.79 1.46
CA TRP A 220 8.63 24.00 2.90
C TRP A 220 8.21 25.41 3.30
N SER A 221 7.57 25.53 4.45
CA SER A 221 7.23 26.81 5.06
C SER A 221 8.49 27.58 5.46
N THR A 222 8.32 28.87 5.77
CA THR A 222 9.42 29.69 6.28
C THR A 222 9.59 29.61 7.81
N GLY A 223 8.71 28.89 8.52
CA GLY A 223 8.66 28.90 9.99
C GLY A 223 8.20 30.25 10.58
N SER A 224 7.49 31.05 9.79
CA SER A 224 6.90 32.33 10.17
C SER A 224 5.46 32.15 10.65
N ASN A 225 4.99 33.01 11.55
CA ASN A 225 3.59 33.02 11.98
C ASN A 225 2.62 33.34 10.82
N ILE A 226 3.09 33.88 9.70
CA ILE A 226 2.26 34.16 8.53
C ILE A 226 2.50 33.06 7.52
N ASP A 227 1.45 32.27 7.27
CA ASP A 227 1.48 31.19 6.30
C ASP A 227 0.24 31.24 5.39
N PRO A 228 0.38 31.74 4.15
CA PRO A 228 -0.73 31.87 3.21
C PRO A 228 -1.30 30.52 2.73
N ARG A 229 -0.63 29.40 3.03
CA ARG A 229 -1.09 28.05 2.70
C ARG A 229 -2.19 27.58 3.66
N LEU A 230 -2.29 28.20 4.84
CA LEU A 230 -3.28 27.89 5.87
C LEU A 230 -4.56 28.68 5.68
N GLU A 231 -5.69 28.07 6.04
CA GLU A 231 -6.97 28.78 6.14
C GLU A 231 -6.90 29.80 7.29
N GLY A 232 -6.96 31.09 6.94
CA GLY A 232 -6.78 32.20 7.89
C GLY A 232 -5.37 32.82 7.92
N GLY A 233 -4.38 32.20 7.25
CA GLY A 233 -3.08 32.84 6.99
C GLY A 233 -2.14 32.99 8.18
N TYR A 234 -2.49 32.47 9.37
CA TYR A 234 -1.75 32.68 10.60
C TYR A 234 -1.56 31.40 11.42
N GLU A 235 -0.32 31.13 11.82
CA GLU A 235 0.07 30.01 12.66
C GLU A 235 0.57 30.50 14.01
N ASN A 236 -0.07 30.05 15.10
CA ASN A 236 0.26 30.50 16.45
C ASN A 236 1.66 30.04 16.90
N VAL A 237 2.10 28.88 16.41
CA VAL A 237 3.35 28.23 16.80
C VAL A 237 3.98 27.66 15.53
N PRO A 238 4.67 28.49 14.73
CA PRO A 238 5.05 28.09 13.40
C PRO A 238 6.15 27.05 13.38
N THR A 239 6.06 26.16 12.39
CA THR A 239 7.10 25.18 12.07
C THR A 239 7.54 25.30 10.63
N VAL A 240 8.78 24.90 10.31
CA VAL A 240 9.19 24.64 8.93
C VAL A 240 8.62 23.30 8.52
N ASP A 241 7.57 23.34 7.71
CA ASP A 241 6.76 22.19 7.36
C ASP A 241 6.18 22.20 5.94
N THR A 242 5.65 21.06 5.56
CA THR A 242 4.80 20.90 4.38
C THR A 242 3.57 20.10 4.76
N HIS A 243 2.40 20.65 4.45
CA HIS A 243 1.13 19.98 4.64
C HIS A 243 0.93 18.90 3.57
N LEU A 244 0.36 17.75 3.94
CA LEU A 244 0.11 16.64 3.02
C LEU A 244 -0.86 17.02 1.89
N LYS A 245 -1.75 17.99 2.14
CA LYS A 245 -2.62 18.57 1.11
C LYS A 245 -1.84 19.25 -0.03
N GLN A 246 -0.65 19.78 0.24
CA GLN A 246 0.18 20.43 -0.80
C GLN A 246 0.70 19.45 -1.86
N ILE A 247 0.68 18.15 -1.54
CA ILE A 247 1.04 17.07 -2.46
C ILE A 247 -0.18 16.17 -2.77
N ASP A 248 -1.39 16.69 -2.62
CA ASP A 248 -2.65 15.97 -2.88
C ASP A 248 -2.75 14.62 -2.13
N TRP A 249 -2.30 14.60 -0.87
CA TRP A 249 -2.21 13.37 -0.05
C TRP A 249 -3.03 13.42 1.25
N ASP A 250 -3.91 14.42 1.40
CA ASP A 250 -4.74 14.60 2.60
C ASP A 250 -5.77 13.46 2.75
N ASP A 251 -6.48 13.11 1.68
CA ASP A 251 -7.46 12.02 1.69
C ASP A 251 -6.82 10.66 2.01
N HIS A 252 -5.61 10.42 1.50
CA HIS A 252 -4.83 9.20 1.79
C HIS A 252 -4.48 9.13 3.26
N TRP A 253 -4.07 10.24 3.86
CA TRP A 253 -3.77 10.30 5.29
C TRP A 253 -5.03 10.12 6.14
N LEU A 254 -6.15 10.75 5.79
CA LEU A 254 -7.43 10.56 6.47
C LEU A 254 -7.89 9.10 6.41
N HIS A 255 -7.65 8.40 5.29
CA HIS A 255 -7.88 6.97 5.21
C HIS A 255 -7.00 6.19 6.19
N ILE A 256 -5.72 6.57 6.36
CA ILE A 256 -4.84 5.94 7.36
C ILE A 256 -5.33 6.19 8.78
N LEU A 257 -5.79 7.40 9.09
CA LEU A 257 -6.38 7.71 10.39
C LEU A 257 -7.57 6.81 10.67
N SER A 258 -8.51 6.73 9.73
CA SER A 258 -9.72 5.92 9.87
C SER A 258 -9.44 4.42 9.96
N THR A 259 -8.54 3.90 9.13
CA THR A 259 -8.30 2.46 8.99
C THR A 259 -7.32 1.92 10.04
N TYR A 260 -6.25 2.67 10.33
CA TYR A 260 -5.13 2.18 11.15
C TYR A 260 -4.96 2.88 12.50
N VAL A 261 -5.33 4.16 12.61
CA VAL A 261 -5.23 4.86 13.90
C VAL A 261 -6.45 4.60 14.78
N ARG A 262 -7.65 4.62 14.20
CA ARG A 262 -8.90 4.43 14.94
C ARG A 262 -8.91 3.18 15.82
N PRO A 263 -8.49 1.98 15.36
CA PRO A 263 -8.47 0.80 16.22
C PRO A 263 -7.56 0.95 17.44
N ILE A 264 -6.45 1.69 17.29
CA ILE A 264 -5.51 1.98 18.38
C ILE A 264 -6.08 3.05 19.32
N GLN A 265 -6.68 4.12 18.78
CA GLN A 265 -7.26 5.21 19.60
C GLN A 265 -8.31 4.67 20.58
N MET A 266 -9.19 3.76 20.14
CA MET A 266 -10.29 3.25 20.96
C MET A 266 -9.79 2.40 22.13
N ARG A 267 -8.56 1.90 22.02
CA ARG A 267 -7.88 1.15 23.09
C ARG A 267 -7.11 2.10 24.00
N ALA A 268 -6.35 3.03 23.42
CA ALA A 268 -5.57 4.02 24.14
C ALA A 268 -6.46 4.94 25.00
N PHE A 269 -7.62 5.33 24.48
CA PHE A 269 -8.58 6.20 25.14
C PHE A 269 -9.93 5.48 25.25
N GLU A 270 -10.06 4.63 26.27
CA GLU A 270 -11.31 3.89 26.52
C GLU A 270 -12.50 4.87 26.63
N GLY A 271 -13.59 4.57 25.91
CA GLY A 271 -14.76 5.44 25.82
C GLY A 271 -14.70 6.50 24.70
N TYR A 272 -13.55 6.71 24.05
CA TYR A 272 -13.42 7.62 22.93
C TYR A 272 -13.63 6.90 21.58
N THR A 273 -14.80 7.07 20.96
CA THR A 273 -15.23 6.31 19.77
C THR A 273 -15.34 7.11 18.47
N ASP A 274 -15.10 8.42 18.54
CA ASP A 274 -15.25 9.35 17.42
C ASP A 274 -14.41 8.92 16.23
N MET A 275 -14.91 9.16 15.01
CA MET A 275 -14.07 8.93 13.83
C MET A 275 -12.90 9.92 13.84
N PRO A 276 -11.64 9.48 13.66
CA PRO A 276 -10.52 10.39 13.61
C PRO A 276 -10.57 11.19 12.31
N THR A 277 -10.60 12.51 12.45
CA THR A 277 -10.54 13.49 11.38
C THR A 277 -9.43 14.48 11.69
N ALA A 278 -8.81 15.08 10.68
CA ALA A 278 -7.75 16.04 10.90
C ALA A 278 -7.66 17.02 9.72
N GLN A 279 -7.56 18.31 10.02
CA GLN A 279 -7.34 19.36 9.00
C GLN A 279 -5.87 19.75 8.90
N MET A 280 -5.09 19.52 9.98
CA MET A 280 -3.66 19.83 10.03
C MET A 280 -2.87 18.53 10.04
N ASN A 281 -2.42 18.15 8.84
CA ASN A 281 -1.61 16.97 8.57
C ASN A 281 -0.35 17.42 7.84
N PHE A 282 0.80 17.39 8.51
CA PHE A 282 2.01 18.02 7.99
C PHE A 282 3.26 17.32 8.46
N VAL A 283 4.31 17.42 7.65
CA VAL A 283 5.65 16.94 8.00
C VAL A 283 6.49 18.14 8.39
N VAL A 284 7.05 18.09 9.58
CA VAL A 284 7.98 19.11 10.10
C VAL A 284 9.41 18.66 9.87
N ARG A 285 10.27 19.62 9.52
CA ARG A 285 11.71 19.42 9.38
C ARG A 285 12.48 20.31 10.33
N TYR A 286 13.24 19.70 11.23
CA TYR A 286 14.14 20.43 12.13
C TYR A 286 15.60 20.33 11.67
N LYS A 287 16.26 21.49 11.54
CA LYS A 287 17.69 21.60 11.23
C LYS A 287 18.38 22.61 12.16
N PRO A 288 19.67 22.40 12.51
CA PRO A 288 20.44 23.33 13.36
C PRO A 288 20.49 24.77 12.84
N ASN A 289 20.55 24.93 11.51
CA ASN A 289 20.74 26.21 10.81
C ASN A 289 19.42 26.78 10.25
N GLU A 290 18.27 26.19 10.60
CA GLU A 290 16.93 26.63 10.19
C GLU A 290 16.10 26.78 11.48
N GLN A 291 15.07 25.95 11.66
CA GLN A 291 14.35 25.82 12.92
C GLN A 291 14.79 24.54 13.64
N PRO A 292 15.57 24.62 14.74
CA PRO A 292 16.10 23.43 15.40
C PRO A 292 15.20 22.88 16.52
N SER A 293 14.22 23.66 17.00
CA SER A 293 13.39 23.35 18.16
C SER A 293 12.01 23.98 18.04
N LEU A 294 11.09 23.57 18.91
CA LEU A 294 9.76 24.17 19.02
C LEU A 294 9.48 24.53 20.47
N ARG A 295 9.03 25.76 20.71
CA ARG A 295 8.73 26.28 22.05
C ARG A 295 7.58 25.52 22.73
N PRO A 296 7.44 25.58 24.07
CA PRO A 296 6.29 25.00 24.76
C PRO A 296 4.94 25.49 24.20
N HIS A 297 4.03 24.56 23.90
CA HIS A 297 2.70 24.85 23.37
C HIS A 297 1.70 23.70 23.63
N HIS A 298 0.43 23.99 23.34
CA HIS A 298 -0.65 23.01 23.21
C HIS A 298 -1.02 22.88 21.74
N ASP A 299 -1.53 21.72 21.37
CA ASP A 299 -2.04 21.48 20.03
C ASP A 299 -3.53 21.81 19.97
N ALA A 300 -3.98 22.26 18.81
CA ALA A 300 -5.39 22.47 18.53
C ALA A 300 -6.06 21.15 18.16
N SER A 301 -6.03 20.16 19.07
CA SER A 301 -6.57 18.81 18.88
C SER A 301 -7.16 18.24 20.16
N THR A 302 -8.07 17.27 20.02
CA THR A 302 -8.38 16.34 21.12
C THR A 302 -7.12 15.53 21.45
N TYR A 303 -6.51 14.90 20.44
CA TYR A 303 -5.21 14.23 20.57
C TYR A 303 -4.33 14.44 19.33
N THR A 304 -3.03 14.35 19.53
CA THR A 304 -2.02 14.53 18.48
C THR A 304 -1.32 13.22 18.19
N LEU A 305 -1.07 12.96 16.90
CA LEU A 305 -0.10 11.97 16.45
C LEU A 305 1.22 12.64 16.13
N ASN A 306 2.32 12.08 16.63
CA ASN A 306 3.67 12.50 16.30
C ASN A 306 4.51 11.29 15.89
N ILE A 307 4.76 11.16 14.59
CA ILE A 307 5.41 9.99 13.99
C ILE A 307 6.82 10.35 13.57
N ALA A 308 7.81 9.59 14.05
CA ALA A 308 9.19 9.78 13.64
C ALA A 308 9.44 9.19 12.25
N LEU A 309 10.00 9.97 11.33
CA LEU A 309 10.23 9.53 9.95
C LEU A 309 11.68 9.12 9.67
N ASN A 310 12.66 9.52 10.48
CA ASN A 310 14.06 9.14 10.27
C ASN A 310 14.82 8.83 11.56
N ARG A 311 16.04 8.29 11.43
CA ARG A 311 16.75 7.58 12.51
C ARG A 311 17.52 8.53 13.42
N PRO A 312 17.25 8.53 14.74
CA PRO A 312 18.06 9.25 15.71
C PRO A 312 19.47 8.64 15.79
N GLY A 313 20.48 9.50 15.93
CA GLY A 313 21.89 9.11 16.01
C GLY A 313 22.56 8.80 14.67
N PHE A 314 21.80 8.67 13.59
CA PHE A 314 22.32 8.48 12.23
C PHE A 314 21.93 9.65 11.32
N ASP A 315 20.63 9.91 11.15
CA ASP A 315 20.15 10.98 10.26
C ASP A 315 20.15 12.35 10.99
N TYR A 316 20.06 12.35 12.33
CA TYR A 316 20.13 13.55 13.18
C TYR A 316 20.64 13.26 14.60
N GLN A 317 21.09 14.30 15.31
CA GLN A 317 21.42 14.27 16.74
C GLN A 317 20.54 15.24 17.54
N GLY A 318 20.33 14.94 18.83
CA GLY A 318 19.40 15.67 19.68
C GLY A 318 17.95 15.36 19.34
N GLY A 319 17.05 16.33 19.52
CA GLY A 319 15.64 16.19 19.22
C GLY A 319 14.85 15.38 20.25
N GLY A 320 13.57 15.20 19.97
CA GLY A 320 12.60 14.56 20.85
C GLY A 320 11.42 15.48 21.17
N ALA A 321 10.59 15.05 22.10
CA ALA A 321 9.49 15.81 22.66
C ALA A 321 9.58 15.77 24.19
N ARG A 322 9.35 16.91 24.85
CA ARG A 322 9.29 16.98 26.32
C ARG A 322 7.92 17.48 26.75
N PHE A 323 7.28 16.74 27.65
CA PHE A 323 6.02 17.07 28.26
C PHE A 323 6.28 17.73 29.63
N LEU A 324 6.07 19.04 29.71
CA LEU A 324 6.56 19.88 30.80
C LEU A 324 5.93 19.51 32.14
N ARG A 325 4.60 19.31 32.17
CA ARG A 325 3.85 18.97 33.39
C ARG A 325 4.34 17.70 34.07
N TYR A 326 4.89 16.76 33.29
CA TYR A 326 5.36 15.47 33.78
C TYR A 326 6.89 15.42 33.93
N ASN A 327 7.59 16.49 33.57
CA ASN A 327 9.05 16.51 33.42
C ASN A 327 9.58 15.27 32.67
N CYS A 328 8.84 14.83 31.65
CA CYS A 328 9.09 13.60 30.93
C CYS A 328 9.49 13.90 29.49
N SER A 329 10.51 13.22 28.98
CA SER A 329 11.00 13.42 27.62
C SER A 329 11.03 12.11 26.86
N VAL A 330 10.48 12.13 25.64
CA VAL A 330 10.62 11.04 24.68
C VAL A 330 11.70 11.43 23.69
N VAL A 331 12.84 10.76 23.80
CA VAL A 331 14.01 10.94 22.92
C VAL A 331 14.27 9.66 22.15
N LYS A 332 15.08 9.74 21.09
CA LYS A 332 15.42 8.60 20.22
C LYS A 332 14.17 7.88 19.68
N SER A 333 13.22 8.66 19.18
CA SER A 333 11.99 8.15 18.57
C SER A 333 12.30 7.16 17.43
N ARG A 334 11.57 6.04 17.41
CA ARG A 334 11.77 4.92 16.50
C ARG A 334 11.10 5.24 15.17
N VAL A 335 11.80 5.00 14.05
CA VAL A 335 11.25 5.26 12.71
C VAL A 335 9.94 4.51 12.50
N GLY A 336 8.92 5.23 12.04
CA GLY A 336 7.60 4.67 11.77
C GLY A 336 6.72 4.48 13.00
N TRP A 337 7.21 4.80 14.20
CA TRP A 337 6.40 4.74 15.42
C TRP A 337 5.74 6.08 15.70
N ALA A 338 4.49 6.01 16.14
CA ALA A 338 3.64 7.13 16.48
C ALA A 338 3.57 7.31 18.00
N LEU A 339 3.83 8.53 18.47
CA LEU A 339 3.35 8.98 19.76
C LEU A 339 1.92 9.48 19.61
N MET A 340 1.05 9.09 20.54
CA MET A 340 -0.34 9.55 20.64
C MET A 340 -0.55 10.13 22.04
N HIS A 341 -0.91 11.41 22.11
CA HIS A 341 -1.12 12.10 23.39
C HIS A 341 -2.23 13.15 23.26
N PRO A 342 -2.93 13.51 24.35
CA PRO A 342 -3.88 14.62 24.35
C PRO A 342 -3.23 15.92 23.83
N GLY A 343 -3.97 16.72 23.06
CA GLY A 343 -3.46 17.98 22.50
C GLY A 343 -3.66 19.18 23.42
N ARG A 344 -4.80 19.20 24.11
CA ARG A 344 -5.25 20.31 24.97
C ARG A 344 -5.08 20.02 26.46
N LEU A 345 -5.08 21.10 27.25
CA LEU A 345 -5.12 21.17 28.72
C LEU A 345 -3.91 20.54 29.45
N THR A 346 -3.62 19.26 29.24
CA THR A 346 -2.75 18.47 30.11
C THR A 346 -1.34 18.25 29.56
N HIS A 347 -1.14 18.30 28.25
CA HIS A 347 0.14 17.94 27.62
C HIS A 347 0.82 19.15 26.99
N LEU A 348 1.07 20.18 27.80
CA LEU A 348 1.95 21.29 27.39
C LEU A 348 3.33 20.70 27.10
N HIS A 349 3.77 20.80 25.84
CA HIS A 349 4.98 20.11 25.38
C HIS A 349 5.84 21.00 24.49
N GLU A 350 7.12 20.63 24.39
CA GLU A 350 8.12 21.33 23.56
C GLU A 350 8.87 20.35 22.66
N GLY A 351 9.33 20.85 21.51
CA GLY A 351 10.22 20.14 20.59
C GLY A 351 11.67 20.37 20.99
N LEU A 352 12.33 19.33 21.51
CA LEU A 352 13.73 19.40 21.91
C LEU A 352 14.64 19.73 20.72
N ARG A 353 15.75 20.42 21.00
CA ARG A 353 16.66 20.94 19.97
C ARG A 353 17.36 19.82 19.20
N THR A 354 17.26 19.87 17.87
CA THR A 354 18.07 19.09 16.93
C THR A 354 19.43 19.79 16.77
N THR A 355 20.52 19.10 17.08
CA THR A 355 21.88 19.68 17.16
C THR A 355 22.72 19.39 15.92
N HIS A 356 22.49 18.28 15.23
CA HIS A 356 23.14 17.92 13.97
C HIS A 356 22.17 17.19 13.05
N GLY A 357 22.44 17.23 11.74
CA GLY A 357 21.63 16.55 10.72
C GLY A 357 20.24 17.18 10.56
N THR A 358 19.29 16.38 10.08
CA THR A 358 17.91 16.82 9.83
C THR A 358 16.94 15.83 10.44
N ARG A 359 16.01 16.30 11.27
CA ARG A 359 14.96 15.47 11.87
C ARG A 359 13.63 15.70 11.17
N TYR A 360 12.97 14.63 10.73
CA TYR A 360 11.63 14.68 10.16
C TYR A 360 10.61 14.00 11.06
N ILE A 361 9.47 14.64 11.26
CA ILE A 361 8.32 14.06 11.96
C ILE A 361 7.04 14.38 11.21
N LEU A 362 6.10 13.42 11.15
CA LEU A 362 4.75 13.64 10.64
C LEU A 362 3.82 13.90 11.82
N ILE A 363 3.15 15.04 11.79
CA ILE A 363 2.22 15.49 12.81
C ILE A 363 0.79 15.49 12.25
N SER A 364 -0.15 15.06 13.06
CA SER A 364 -1.58 15.16 12.77
C SER A 364 -2.33 15.60 14.01
N PHE A 365 -3.05 16.71 13.91
CA PHE A 365 -3.94 17.21 14.95
C PHE A 365 -5.32 16.60 14.75
N VAL A 366 -5.63 15.58 15.55
CA VAL A 366 -6.82 14.75 15.36
C VAL A 366 -7.98 15.27 16.21
N ASN A 367 -9.15 15.40 15.57
CA ASN A 367 -10.39 15.89 16.14
C ASN A 367 -10.21 17.25 16.83
N PRO A 368 -9.88 18.31 16.06
CA PRO A 368 -9.66 19.68 16.53
C PRO A 368 -10.87 20.32 17.24
#